data_AF-A0A956KZ93-F1
#
_entry.id   AF-A0A956KZ93-F1
#
_cell.length_a   1.000
_cell.length_b   1.000
_cell.length_c   1.000
_cell.angle_alpha   90.00
_cell.angle_beta   90.00
_cell.angle_gamma   90.00
#
_symmetry.space_group_name_H-M   'P 1'
#
loop_
_entity.id
_entity.type
_entity.pdbx_description
1 polymer ?
#
loop_
_entity_poly.entity_id
_entity_poly.type
_entity_poly.pdbx_seq_one_letter_code
_entity_poly.pdbx_strand_id
1 'polypeptide(L)'
;MSTDRERDAALVRKALREELKVHVRIVDQGNAPTPAQLAKLADTLPDVFAFGDNAFLGVRAVLDWDHQIPSQYSLLRILACYRALDLERLDALIEDRDEEIAEGNLYPEFDVPDYGDIDGSESYVALLRPGSDEIEDFRFMSSWRKQVRPAVAEQAVTTVKHTPSYKRAAANRSGEGLGGPVVIGWAPPCLANTSRWAVEIWLLTEFDGHQGKARVFMVDLEDKAVTREFDTDVQLA
;
A
#
# COMPACT_ATOMS: atom_id res chain seq x y z
N MET A 1 -2.20 -22.51 -6.77
CA MET A 1 -2.63 -21.13 -7.10
C MET A 1 -3.70 -20.57 -6.14
N SER A 2 -4.83 -21.23 -5.82
CA SER A 2 -5.72 -20.71 -4.74
C SER A 2 -5.12 -20.95 -3.34
N THR A 3 -4.43 -22.06 -3.13
CA THR A 3 -3.81 -22.44 -1.85
C THR A 3 -2.74 -21.46 -1.36
N ASP A 4 -1.88 -20.95 -2.25
CA ASP A 4 -0.82 -20.01 -1.86
C ASP A 4 -1.39 -18.63 -1.52
N ARG A 5 -2.44 -18.19 -2.21
CA ARG A 5 -3.11 -16.91 -1.91
C ARG A 5 -3.83 -16.95 -0.57
N GLU A 6 -4.54 -18.04 -0.30
CA GLU A 6 -5.19 -18.27 1.00
C GLU A 6 -4.14 -18.34 2.12
N ARG A 7 -2.99 -18.99 1.86
CA ARG A 7 -1.87 -19.03 2.79
C ARG A 7 -1.28 -17.64 3.05
N ASP A 8 -1.02 -16.86 2.00
CA ASP A 8 -0.45 -15.51 2.10
C ASP A 8 -1.37 -14.59 2.90
N ALA A 9 -2.68 -14.60 2.59
CA ALA A 9 -3.67 -13.85 3.36
C ALA A 9 -3.72 -14.30 4.82
N ALA A 10 -3.63 -15.61 5.08
CA ALA A 10 -3.57 -16.14 6.44
C ALA A 10 -2.30 -15.71 7.19
N LEU A 11 -1.13 -15.64 6.52
CA LEU A 11 0.11 -15.15 7.12
C LEU A 11 -0.01 -13.68 7.53
N VAL A 12 -0.61 -12.84 6.70
CA VAL A 12 -0.86 -11.43 7.03
C VAL A 12 -1.80 -11.30 8.24
N ARG A 13 -2.91 -12.06 8.24
CA ARG A 13 -3.86 -12.05 9.36
C ARG A 13 -3.24 -12.58 10.65
N LYS A 14 -2.36 -13.59 10.57
CA LYS A 14 -1.59 -14.09 11.71
C LYS A 14 -0.65 -13.02 12.26
N ALA A 15 0.13 -12.37 11.38
CA ALA A 15 1.06 -11.31 11.78
C ALA A 15 0.33 -10.19 12.54
N LEU A 16 -0.87 -9.80 12.11
CA LEU A 16 -1.68 -8.80 12.81
C LEU A 16 -2.21 -9.25 14.18
N ARG A 17 -2.62 -10.51 14.31
CA ARG A 17 -3.28 -11.00 15.54
C ARG A 17 -2.29 -11.41 16.62
N GLU A 18 -1.14 -11.94 16.22
CA GLU A 18 -0.21 -12.63 17.12
C GLU A 18 1.15 -11.93 17.23
N GLU A 19 1.55 -11.17 16.21
CA GLU A 19 2.93 -10.65 16.07
C GLU A 19 2.96 -9.14 15.82
N LEU A 20 1.83 -8.42 16.02
CA LEU A 20 1.78 -6.99 15.76
C LEU A 20 2.69 -6.25 16.72
N LYS A 21 3.64 -5.53 16.13
CA LYS A 21 4.45 -4.56 16.85
C LYS A 21 3.75 -3.21 16.89
N VAL A 22 3.77 -2.53 18.04
CA VAL A 22 3.12 -1.23 18.21
C VAL A 22 4.19 -0.21 18.59
N HIS A 23 4.26 0.89 17.84
CA HIS A 23 5.18 1.98 18.10
C HIS A 23 4.94 2.61 19.48
N VAL A 24 6.00 2.95 20.20
CA VAL A 24 5.92 3.39 21.60
C VAL A 24 5.03 4.63 21.80
N ARG A 25 5.07 5.59 20.86
CA ARG A 25 4.21 6.78 20.90
C ARG A 25 2.71 6.47 20.75
N ILE A 26 2.34 5.38 20.09
CA ILE A 26 0.94 4.94 20.03
C ILE A 26 0.52 4.37 21.39
N VAL A 27 1.43 3.64 22.06
CA VAL A 27 1.22 3.10 23.40
C VAL A 27 1.11 4.22 24.45
N ASP A 28 2.03 5.18 24.45
CA ASP A 28 2.08 6.30 25.39
C ASP A 28 0.79 7.14 25.36
N GLN A 29 0.19 7.27 24.17
CA GLN A 29 -1.06 7.99 23.97
C GLN A 29 -2.31 7.16 24.31
N GLY A 30 -2.15 5.91 24.79
CA GLY A 30 -3.27 5.02 25.13
C GLY A 30 -4.02 4.48 23.92
N ASN A 31 -3.42 4.53 22.73
CA ASN A 31 -4.05 4.15 21.46
C ASN A 31 -3.64 2.73 20.99
N ALA A 32 -2.94 1.97 21.82
CA ALA A 32 -2.60 0.58 21.52
C ALA A 32 -3.88 -0.26 21.33
N PRO A 33 -3.98 -1.04 20.24
CA PRO A 33 -5.19 -1.80 19.95
C PRO A 33 -5.38 -2.95 20.93
N THR A 34 -6.62 -3.15 21.36
CA THR A 34 -7.04 -4.32 22.14
C THR A 34 -7.06 -5.58 21.27
N PRO A 35 -7.00 -6.79 21.87
CA PRO A 35 -7.11 -8.04 21.11
C PRO A 35 -8.39 -8.15 20.26
N ALA A 36 -9.50 -7.57 20.72
CA ALA A 36 -10.75 -7.54 19.97
C ALA A 36 -10.67 -6.61 18.74
N GLN A 37 -10.05 -5.43 18.89
CA GLN A 37 -9.78 -4.53 17.77
C GLN A 37 -8.82 -5.18 16.76
N LEU A 38 -7.78 -5.89 17.22
CA LEU A 38 -6.87 -6.62 16.35
C LEU A 38 -7.58 -7.73 15.56
N ALA A 39 -8.45 -8.50 16.22
CA ALA A 39 -9.24 -9.51 15.53
C ALA A 39 -10.11 -8.89 14.44
N LYS A 40 -10.83 -7.80 14.76
CA LYS A 40 -11.70 -7.10 13.80
C LYS A 40 -10.91 -6.46 12.67
N LEU A 41 -9.81 -5.77 12.98
CA LEU A 41 -8.91 -5.17 11.98
C LEU A 41 -8.34 -6.24 11.05
N ALA A 42 -7.87 -7.35 11.62
CA ALA A 42 -7.37 -8.48 10.85
C ALA A 42 -8.47 -9.08 9.96
N ASP A 43 -9.75 -9.07 10.37
CA ASP A 43 -10.88 -9.54 9.57
C ASP A 43 -11.24 -8.56 8.44
N THR A 44 -11.21 -7.26 8.70
CA THR A 44 -11.53 -6.21 7.72
C THR A 44 -10.44 -5.95 6.71
N LEU A 45 -9.19 -6.34 7.01
CA LEU A 45 -8.09 -6.18 6.07
C LEU A 45 -8.41 -6.92 4.77
N PRO A 46 -8.23 -6.27 3.60
CA PRO A 46 -8.37 -6.96 2.33
C PRO A 46 -7.38 -8.13 2.24
N ASP A 47 -7.74 -9.16 1.48
CA ASP A 47 -6.81 -10.25 1.19
C ASP A 47 -5.62 -9.72 0.37
N VAL A 48 -4.43 -9.92 0.93
CA VAL A 48 -3.14 -9.57 0.32
C VAL A 48 -2.42 -10.86 -0.02
N PHE A 49 -1.86 -10.94 -1.23
CA PHE A 49 -1.07 -12.08 -1.68
C PHE A 49 0.04 -11.66 -2.63
N ALA A 50 1.07 -12.50 -2.70
CA ALA A 50 2.32 -12.19 -3.38
C ALA A 50 2.15 -11.89 -4.88
N PHE A 51 3.06 -11.06 -5.40
CA PHE A 51 3.17 -10.75 -6.82
C PHE A 51 3.69 -11.91 -7.65
N GLY A 52 3.03 -12.17 -8.77
CA GLY A 52 3.45 -13.15 -9.78
C GLY A 52 3.44 -14.58 -9.24
N ASP A 53 4.53 -15.30 -9.46
CA ASP A 53 4.72 -16.68 -9.00
C ASP A 53 5.41 -16.78 -7.62
N ASN A 54 5.58 -15.64 -6.93
CA ASN A 54 6.09 -15.64 -5.57
C ASN A 54 5.02 -16.14 -4.60
N ALA A 55 5.45 -16.37 -3.36
CA ALA A 55 4.56 -16.57 -2.24
C ALA A 55 5.25 -16.01 -0.98
N PHE A 56 4.47 -15.56 -0.01
CA PHE A 56 5.05 -15.07 1.23
C PHE A 56 5.65 -16.23 2.01
N LEU A 57 6.89 -16.04 2.45
CA LEU A 57 7.54 -16.90 3.43
C LEU A 57 7.23 -16.41 4.86
N GLY A 58 7.23 -15.09 5.06
CA GLY A 58 6.91 -14.47 6.34
C GLY A 58 6.45 -13.03 6.16
N VAL A 59 5.75 -12.53 7.18
CA VAL A 59 5.17 -11.18 7.22
C VAL A 59 5.43 -10.59 8.59
N ARG A 60 5.79 -9.30 8.63
CA ARG A 60 5.79 -8.48 9.85
C ARG A 60 4.72 -7.41 9.74
N ALA A 61 4.08 -7.13 10.86
CA ALA A 61 3.11 -6.06 10.98
C ALA A 61 3.58 -5.07 12.05
N VAL A 62 3.54 -3.79 11.72
CA VAL A 62 3.91 -2.69 12.62
C VAL A 62 2.81 -1.63 12.60
N LEU A 63 2.25 -1.30 13.76
CA LEU A 63 1.38 -0.14 13.93
C LEU A 63 2.23 1.06 14.31
N ASP A 64 2.48 1.90 13.32
CA ASP A 64 3.45 2.97 13.35
C ASP A 64 2.82 4.35 13.62
N TRP A 65 3.67 5.30 14.00
CA TRP A 65 3.30 6.64 14.43
C TRP A 65 3.35 7.66 13.30
N ASP A 66 2.49 8.68 13.39
CA ASP A 66 2.36 9.74 12.40
C ASP A 66 3.20 10.99 12.70
N HIS A 67 4.07 10.91 13.71
CA HIS A 67 4.85 12.03 14.24
C HIS A 67 4.02 13.21 14.77
N GLN A 68 2.77 12.97 15.20
CA GLN A 68 1.92 14.00 15.79
C GLN A 68 1.53 13.67 17.23
N ILE A 69 1.40 14.72 18.05
CA ILE A 69 0.92 14.64 19.44
C ILE A 69 -0.18 15.70 19.63
N PRO A 70 -1.46 15.30 19.84
CA PRO A 70 -1.95 13.92 19.72
C PRO A 70 -1.90 13.43 18.28
N SER A 71 -1.71 12.12 18.09
CA SER A 71 -1.77 11.47 16.80
C SER A 71 -3.11 11.72 16.11
N GLN A 72 -3.05 12.01 14.82
CA GLN A 72 -4.23 12.10 13.96
C GLN A 72 -4.48 10.78 13.26
N TYR A 73 -3.41 10.01 13.01
CA TYR A 73 -3.46 8.72 12.35
C TYR A 73 -2.54 7.70 13.04
N SER A 74 -2.80 6.42 12.73
CA SER A 74 -1.88 5.32 12.97
C SER A 74 -1.65 4.58 11.66
N LEU A 75 -0.40 4.23 11.38
CA LEU A 75 0.00 3.65 10.10
C LEU A 75 0.27 2.16 10.29
N LEU A 76 -0.66 1.31 9.89
CA LEU A 76 -0.42 -0.13 9.90
C LEU A 76 0.42 -0.53 8.69
N ARG A 77 1.69 -0.85 8.91
CA ARG A 77 2.62 -1.35 7.90
C ARG A 77 2.60 -2.87 7.89
N ILE A 78 2.47 -3.45 6.69
CA ILE A 78 2.54 -4.89 6.45
C ILE A 78 3.73 -5.11 5.52
N LEU A 79 4.75 -5.80 6.04
CA LEU A 79 6.04 -6.01 5.40
C LEU A 79 6.19 -7.51 5.13
N ALA A 80 6.00 -7.92 3.89
CA ALA A 80 6.02 -9.31 3.48
C ALA A 80 7.34 -9.66 2.77
N CYS A 81 7.89 -10.84 3.04
CA CYS A 81 9.14 -11.31 2.45
C CYS A 81 8.95 -12.65 1.75
N TYR A 82 9.60 -12.82 0.59
CA TYR A 82 9.55 -14.05 -0.20
C TYR A 82 10.61 -15.09 0.21
N ARG A 83 11.70 -14.64 0.85
CA ARG A 83 12.89 -15.45 1.13
C ARG A 83 13.32 -15.32 2.57
N ALA A 84 13.95 -16.37 3.11
CA ALA A 84 14.37 -16.42 4.51
C ALA A 84 15.37 -15.31 4.83
N LEU A 85 16.35 -15.10 3.95
CA LEU A 85 17.34 -14.04 4.09
C LEU A 85 16.71 -12.63 4.15
N ASP A 86 15.65 -12.39 3.36
CA ASP A 86 14.98 -11.08 3.38
C ASP A 86 14.17 -10.89 4.67
N LEU A 87 13.61 -11.99 5.21
CA LEU A 87 12.90 -11.97 6.49
C LEU A 87 13.86 -11.75 7.66
N GLU A 88 14.98 -12.48 7.70
CA GLU A 88 16.04 -12.29 8.71
C GLU A 88 16.58 -10.86 8.70
N ARG A 89 16.78 -10.29 7.50
CA ARG A 89 17.19 -8.89 7.36
C ARG A 89 16.11 -7.92 7.85
N LEU A 90 14.85 -8.18 7.53
CA LEU A 90 13.73 -7.36 7.99
C LEU A 90 13.65 -7.36 9.53
N ASP A 91 13.81 -8.53 10.15
CA ASP A 91 13.84 -8.68 11.60
C ASP A 91 14.97 -7.84 12.23
N ALA A 92 16.19 -7.95 11.68
CA ALA A 92 17.32 -7.15 12.14
C ALA A 92 17.09 -5.63 12.00
N LEU A 93 16.48 -5.18 10.89
CA LEU A 93 16.17 -3.75 10.71
C LEU A 93 15.13 -3.23 11.72
N ILE A 94 14.15 -4.06 12.08
CA ILE A 94 13.15 -3.71 13.10
C ILE A 94 13.79 -3.66 14.47
N GLU A 95 14.66 -4.63 14.80
CA GLU A 95 15.42 -4.66 16.06
C GLU A 95 16.36 -3.46 16.20
N ASP A 96 17.13 -3.12 15.15
CA ASP A 96 18.00 -1.94 15.14
C ASP A 96 17.20 -0.65 15.38
N ARG A 97 16.01 -0.53 14.75
CA ARG A 97 15.11 0.62 14.93
C ARG A 97 14.51 0.66 16.34
N ASP A 98 14.26 -0.49 16.97
CA ASP A 98 13.83 -0.55 18.36
C ASP A 98 14.88 0.00 19.33
N GLU A 99 16.13 -0.37 19.11
CA GLU A 99 17.25 0.13 19.91
C GLU A 99 17.37 1.65 19.77
N GLU A 100 17.29 2.17 18.53
CA GLU A 100 17.32 3.61 18.24
C GLU A 100 16.16 4.35 18.94
N ILE A 101 14.94 3.82 18.84
CA ILE A 101 13.76 4.38 19.52
C ILE A 101 13.96 4.34 21.04
N ALA A 102 14.45 3.23 21.60
CA ALA A 102 14.63 3.07 23.04
C ALA A 102 15.66 4.06 23.60
N GLU A 103 16.75 4.32 22.88
CA GLU A 103 17.74 5.34 23.25
C GLU A 103 17.16 6.76 23.25
N GLY A 104 16.31 7.06 22.26
CA GLY A 104 15.65 8.36 22.11
C GLY A 104 14.41 8.55 23.01
N ASN A 105 13.83 7.47 23.54
CA ASN A 105 12.56 7.49 24.27
C ASN A 105 12.72 7.93 25.74
N LEU A 106 13.20 9.15 25.96
CA LEU A 106 13.37 9.73 27.29
C LEU A 106 12.10 10.41 27.81
N TYR A 107 11.33 11.03 26.91
CA TYR A 107 10.12 11.78 27.22
C TYR A 107 9.04 11.54 26.16
N PRO A 108 7.77 11.30 26.53
CA PRO A 108 6.69 11.02 25.58
C PRO A 108 6.41 12.14 24.57
N GLU A 109 6.71 13.38 24.92
CA GLU A 109 6.54 14.56 24.06
C GLU A 109 7.61 14.71 22.98
N PHE A 110 8.71 13.96 23.07
CA PHE A 110 9.81 14.07 22.12
C PHE A 110 9.66 13.12 20.95
N ASP A 111 10.08 13.63 19.80
CA ASP A 111 10.09 12.87 18.57
C ASP A 111 11.10 11.72 18.68
N VAL A 112 10.71 10.57 18.13
CA VAL A 112 11.54 9.37 18.00
C VAL A 112 11.33 8.81 16.60
N PRO A 113 12.32 8.10 16.02
CA PRO A 113 12.19 7.51 14.69
C PRO A 113 10.94 6.61 14.56
N ASP A 114 10.31 6.60 13.39
CA ASP A 114 9.21 5.68 13.06
C ASP A 114 9.75 4.39 12.41
N TYR A 115 8.93 3.59 11.72
CA TYR A 115 9.38 2.44 10.92
C TYR A 115 9.23 2.71 9.41
N GLY A 116 9.22 3.98 9.00
CA GLY A 116 8.81 4.41 7.67
C GLY A 116 9.76 4.14 6.52
N ASP A 117 11.03 3.93 6.83
CA ASP A 117 12.11 3.62 5.91
C ASP A 117 12.43 2.12 5.81
N ILE A 118 11.70 1.26 6.54
CA ILE A 118 11.88 -0.19 6.51
C ILE A 118 10.91 -0.81 5.50
N ASP A 119 11.46 -1.55 4.56
CA ASP A 119 10.71 -2.21 3.49
C ASP A 119 10.88 -3.73 3.49
N GLY A 120 9.78 -4.44 3.21
CA GLY A 120 9.80 -5.86 2.87
C GLY A 120 10.09 -6.10 1.39
N SER A 121 10.00 -7.37 0.97
CA SER A 121 9.87 -7.67 -0.47
C SER A 121 8.58 -7.05 -1.03
N GLU A 122 7.51 -7.05 -0.25
CA GLU A 122 6.29 -6.28 -0.48
C GLU A 122 5.94 -5.45 0.76
N SER A 123 5.49 -4.21 0.55
CA SER A 123 5.16 -3.26 1.61
C SER A 123 3.78 -2.69 1.36
N TYR A 124 2.89 -2.81 2.34
CA TYR A 124 1.55 -2.23 2.33
C TYR A 124 1.38 -1.34 3.54
N VAL A 125 0.58 -0.29 3.40
CA VAL A 125 0.27 0.65 4.48
C VAL A 125 -1.23 0.86 4.54
N ALA A 126 -1.83 0.58 5.69
CA ALA A 126 -3.20 0.95 6.02
C ALA A 126 -3.21 2.18 6.92
N LEU A 127 -4.02 3.18 6.57
CA LEU A 127 -4.25 4.35 7.39
C LEU A 127 -5.44 4.09 8.32
N LEU A 128 -5.24 4.32 9.62
CA LEU A 128 -6.25 4.13 10.66
C LEU A 128 -6.38 5.42 11.46
N ARG A 129 -7.58 5.71 11.98
CA ARG A 129 -7.68 6.66 13.10
C ARG A 129 -7.19 6.01 14.39
N PRO A 130 -6.54 6.74 15.30
CA PRO A 130 -6.14 6.21 16.60
C PRO A 130 -7.34 5.60 17.35
N GLY A 131 -7.16 4.38 17.86
CA GLY A 131 -8.22 3.63 18.56
C GLY A 131 -9.34 3.07 17.67
N SER A 132 -9.30 3.29 16.35
CA SER A 132 -10.24 2.69 15.39
C SER A 132 -9.75 1.32 14.89
N ASP A 133 -10.69 0.48 14.48
CA ASP A 133 -10.43 -0.74 13.72
C ASP A 133 -10.86 -0.63 12.25
N GLU A 134 -11.23 0.58 11.81
CA GLU A 134 -11.63 0.88 10.43
C GLU A 134 -10.46 1.43 9.63
N ILE A 135 -10.19 0.82 8.48
CA ILE A 135 -9.18 1.25 7.50
C ILE A 135 -9.76 2.40 6.67
N GLU A 136 -9.16 3.58 6.78
CA GLU A 136 -9.55 4.75 5.97
C GLU A 136 -8.93 4.72 4.58
N ASP A 137 -7.71 4.21 4.47
CA ASP A 137 -6.99 4.09 3.20
C ASP A 137 -6.05 2.87 3.24
N PHE A 138 -5.81 2.27 2.08
CA PHE A 138 -4.91 1.12 1.94
C PHE A 138 -4.04 1.29 0.70
N ARG A 139 -2.72 1.21 0.86
CA ARG A 139 -1.73 1.52 -0.18
C ARG A 139 -0.73 0.41 -0.33
N PHE A 140 -0.29 0.20 -1.57
CA PHE A 140 0.87 -0.63 -1.89
C PHE A 140 2.07 0.27 -2.19
N MET A 141 3.14 0.12 -1.41
CA MET A 141 4.24 1.07 -1.34
C MET A 141 5.60 0.52 -1.77
N SER A 142 5.68 -0.74 -2.20
CA SER A 142 6.96 -1.34 -2.59
C SER A 142 7.72 -0.53 -3.63
N SER A 143 9.02 -0.37 -3.40
CA SER A 143 9.93 0.38 -4.28
C SER A 143 9.93 -0.13 -5.72
N TRP A 144 9.76 -1.43 -5.92
CA TRP A 144 9.72 -2.04 -7.26
C TRP A 144 8.37 -1.89 -7.97
N ARG A 145 7.33 -1.34 -7.34
CA ARG A 145 6.00 -1.16 -7.94
C ARG A 145 6.04 -0.54 -9.35
N LYS A 146 6.96 0.40 -9.57
CA LYS A 146 7.15 1.11 -10.86
C LYS A 146 7.86 0.28 -11.93
N GLN A 147 8.40 -0.89 -11.59
CA GLN A 147 9.16 -1.77 -12.49
C GLN A 147 8.20 -2.60 -13.38
N VAL A 148 7.47 -1.91 -14.25
CA VAL A 148 6.60 -2.52 -15.27
C VAL A 148 7.40 -2.68 -16.56
N ARG A 149 7.44 -3.90 -17.12
CA ARG A 149 8.17 -4.17 -18.36
C ARG A 149 7.54 -3.40 -19.54
N PRO A 150 8.32 -2.88 -20.52
CA PRO A 150 7.77 -2.07 -21.61
C PRO A 150 6.64 -2.73 -22.41
N ALA A 151 6.76 -4.02 -22.74
CA ALA A 151 5.70 -4.74 -23.46
C ALA A 151 4.40 -4.84 -22.65
N VAL A 152 4.50 -5.00 -21.33
CA VAL A 152 3.36 -5.02 -20.41
C VAL A 152 2.71 -3.64 -20.32
N ALA A 153 3.53 -2.59 -20.19
CA ALA A 153 3.06 -1.22 -20.17
C ALA A 153 2.31 -0.86 -21.46
N GLU A 154 2.85 -1.24 -22.62
CA GLU A 154 2.22 -1.00 -23.93
C GLU A 154 0.87 -1.73 -24.06
N GLN A 155 0.80 -3.00 -23.62
CA GLN A 155 -0.44 -3.77 -23.62
C GLN A 155 -1.50 -3.12 -22.71
N ALA A 156 -1.11 -2.69 -21.51
CA ALA A 156 -2.00 -2.05 -20.55
C ALA A 156 -2.56 -0.72 -21.11
N VAL A 157 -1.68 0.13 -21.66
CA VAL A 157 -2.06 1.40 -22.30
C VAL A 157 -2.98 1.16 -23.49
N THR A 158 -2.68 0.17 -24.31
CA THR A 158 -3.52 -0.20 -25.46
C THR A 158 -4.90 -0.61 -24.97
N THR A 159 -4.99 -1.43 -23.93
CA THR A 159 -6.26 -1.88 -23.33
C THR A 159 -7.10 -0.68 -22.88
N VAL A 160 -6.52 0.25 -22.11
CA VAL A 160 -7.20 1.46 -21.64
C VAL A 160 -7.67 2.33 -22.79
N LYS A 161 -6.84 2.55 -23.83
CA LYS A 161 -7.20 3.39 -24.98
C LYS A 161 -8.43 2.92 -25.74
N HIS A 162 -8.75 1.63 -25.66
CA HIS A 162 -9.92 1.06 -26.33
C HIS A 162 -11.22 1.25 -25.52
N THR A 163 -11.16 1.64 -24.24
CA THR A 163 -12.36 1.76 -23.42
C THR A 163 -13.16 3.05 -23.72
N PRO A 164 -14.51 3.01 -23.66
CA PRO A 164 -15.33 4.20 -23.80
C PRO A 164 -15.06 5.25 -22.71
N SER A 165 -14.77 4.82 -21.48
CA SER A 165 -14.46 5.69 -20.34
C SER A 165 -13.19 6.50 -20.60
N TYR A 166 -12.13 5.86 -21.09
CA TYR A 166 -10.91 6.56 -21.50
C TYR A 166 -11.19 7.58 -22.59
N LYS A 167 -11.91 7.21 -23.66
CA LYS A 167 -12.19 8.14 -24.77
C LYS A 167 -12.97 9.37 -24.30
N ARG A 168 -13.93 9.21 -23.38
CA ARG A 168 -14.65 10.33 -22.76
C ARG A 168 -13.73 11.20 -21.91
N ALA A 169 -12.97 10.59 -21.01
CA ALA A 169 -12.04 11.33 -20.14
C ALA A 169 -10.99 12.09 -20.97
N ALA A 170 -10.47 11.47 -22.03
CA ALA A 170 -9.46 12.06 -22.90
C ALA A 170 -10.00 13.24 -23.75
N ALA A 171 -11.28 13.21 -24.13
CA ALA A 171 -11.94 14.28 -24.86
C ALA A 171 -12.32 15.49 -23.99
N ASN A 172 -12.58 15.26 -22.70
CA ASN A 172 -13.04 16.28 -21.76
C ASN A 172 -11.91 16.92 -20.94
N ARG A 173 -10.67 16.87 -21.42
CA ARG A 173 -9.51 17.37 -20.65
C ARG A 173 -9.41 18.89 -20.70
N SER A 174 -9.10 19.49 -19.56
CA SER A 174 -8.93 20.93 -19.39
C SER A 174 -7.50 21.35 -19.76
N GLY A 175 -7.23 21.44 -21.07
CA GLY A 175 -5.97 21.98 -21.60
C GLY A 175 -5.33 21.11 -22.67
N GLU A 176 -4.63 21.75 -23.61
CA GLU A 176 -3.76 21.09 -24.57
C GLU A 176 -2.43 20.69 -23.90
N GLY A 177 -1.83 19.57 -24.31
CA GLY A 177 -0.48 19.20 -23.87
C GLY A 177 -0.37 18.32 -22.60
N LEU A 178 -1.47 17.85 -22.00
CA LEU A 178 -1.46 16.95 -20.83
C LEU A 178 -0.93 15.52 -21.11
N GLY A 179 -0.37 15.26 -22.29
CA GLY A 179 0.21 13.98 -22.66
C GLY A 179 -0.79 12.84 -22.85
N GLY A 180 -0.25 11.62 -22.94
CA GLY A 180 -1.03 10.39 -23.00
C GLY A 180 -1.25 9.77 -21.61
N PRO A 181 -1.97 8.64 -21.53
CA PRO A 181 -2.04 7.85 -20.31
C PRO A 181 -0.64 7.35 -19.94
N VAL A 182 -0.31 7.41 -18.65
CA VAL A 182 0.99 7.05 -18.07
C VAL A 182 0.81 5.84 -17.17
N VAL A 183 1.70 4.85 -17.30
CA VAL A 183 1.76 3.72 -16.37
C VAL A 183 2.41 4.17 -15.07
N ILE A 184 1.69 4.03 -13.96
CA ILE A 184 2.19 4.39 -12.63
C ILE A 184 2.91 3.19 -12.00
N GLY A 185 2.39 1.98 -12.18
CA GLY A 185 3.02 0.78 -11.66
C GLY A 185 2.06 -0.40 -11.51
N TRP A 186 2.52 -1.43 -10.81
CA TRP A 186 1.69 -2.55 -10.39
C TRP A 186 0.71 -2.15 -9.29
N ALA A 187 -0.47 -2.76 -9.29
CA ALA A 187 -1.48 -2.63 -8.25
C ALA A 187 -1.90 -4.02 -7.76
N PRO A 188 -1.95 -4.23 -6.44
CA PRO A 188 -2.39 -5.51 -5.89
C PRO A 188 -3.88 -5.71 -6.16
N PRO A 189 -4.35 -6.96 -6.09
CA PRO A 189 -5.68 -7.33 -6.59
C PRO A 189 -6.80 -6.71 -5.76
N CYS A 190 -6.57 -6.57 -4.45
CA CYS A 190 -7.46 -5.87 -3.53
C CYS A 190 -7.65 -4.38 -3.85
N LEU A 191 -6.64 -3.70 -4.44
CA LEU A 191 -6.76 -2.31 -4.88
C LEU A 191 -7.32 -2.21 -6.30
N ALA A 192 -7.23 -3.27 -7.09
CA ALA A 192 -7.64 -3.29 -8.48
C ALA A 192 -9.06 -3.84 -8.71
N ASN A 193 -9.76 -4.31 -7.68
CA ASN A 193 -11.04 -5.03 -7.78
C ASN A 193 -10.97 -6.21 -8.76
N THR A 194 -9.88 -6.98 -8.69
CA THR A 194 -9.70 -8.21 -9.49
C THR A 194 -9.09 -9.32 -8.63
N SER A 195 -9.07 -10.53 -9.17
CA SER A 195 -8.39 -11.67 -8.58
C SER A 195 -6.92 -11.78 -8.99
N ARG A 196 -6.38 -10.87 -9.80
CA ARG A 196 -4.98 -10.88 -10.26
C ARG A 196 -4.34 -9.51 -10.13
N TRP A 197 -3.02 -9.47 -10.19
CA TRP A 197 -2.30 -8.21 -10.17
C TRP A 197 -2.60 -7.41 -11.43
N ALA A 198 -2.80 -6.11 -11.25
CA ALA A 198 -3.17 -5.19 -12.31
C ALA A 198 -2.08 -4.14 -12.56
N VAL A 199 -2.16 -3.46 -13.69
CA VAL A 199 -1.34 -2.29 -13.99
C VAL A 199 -2.19 -1.03 -13.78
N GLU A 200 -1.70 -0.12 -12.97
CA GLU A 200 -2.31 1.18 -12.72
C GLU A 200 -1.86 2.19 -13.77
N ILE A 201 -2.84 2.83 -14.42
CA ILE A 201 -2.64 3.81 -15.46
C ILE A 201 -3.37 5.09 -15.09
N TRP A 202 -2.68 6.22 -15.20
CA TRP A 202 -3.26 7.54 -14.96
C TRP A 202 -3.39 8.31 -16.26
N LEU A 203 -4.51 8.97 -16.44
CA LEU A 203 -4.73 9.97 -17.47
C LEU A 203 -4.97 11.31 -16.79
N LEU A 204 -4.03 12.25 -16.90
CA LEU A 204 -4.22 13.62 -16.44
C LEU A 204 -5.40 14.25 -17.18
N THR A 205 -6.37 14.77 -16.42
CA THR A 205 -7.57 15.44 -16.93
C THR A 205 -7.51 16.94 -16.75
N GLU A 206 -6.85 17.42 -15.69
CA GLU A 206 -6.63 18.83 -15.37
C GLU A 206 -5.23 18.97 -14.77
N PHE A 207 -4.51 20.05 -15.08
CA PHE A 207 -3.25 20.37 -14.42
C PHE A 207 -2.93 21.86 -14.58
N ASP A 208 -2.64 22.55 -13.48
CA ASP A 208 -2.38 24.01 -13.46
C ASP A 208 -0.91 24.38 -13.23
N GLY A 209 -0.02 23.37 -13.15
CA GLY A 209 1.40 23.55 -12.80
C GLY A 209 1.75 23.13 -11.38
N HIS A 210 0.78 23.11 -10.46
CA HIS A 210 0.97 22.76 -9.05
C HIS A 210 0.04 21.62 -8.62
N GLN A 211 -1.23 21.69 -9.01
CA GLN A 211 -2.25 20.69 -8.74
C GLN A 211 -2.89 20.21 -10.04
N GLY A 212 -3.32 18.96 -10.03
CA GLY A 212 -4.05 18.39 -11.14
C GLY A 212 -5.06 17.35 -10.69
N LYS A 213 -5.78 16.84 -11.66
CA LYS A 213 -6.67 15.69 -11.52
C LYS A 213 -6.28 14.63 -12.53
N ALA A 214 -6.44 13.39 -12.15
CA ALA A 214 -6.26 12.25 -13.03
C ALA A 214 -7.44 11.30 -12.95
N ARG A 215 -7.78 10.73 -14.10
CA ARG A 215 -8.59 9.51 -14.18
C ARG A 215 -7.65 8.31 -14.06
N VAL A 216 -7.89 7.46 -13.07
CA VAL A 216 -7.14 6.23 -12.83
C VAL A 216 -7.87 5.05 -13.45
N PHE A 217 -7.10 4.14 -14.06
CA PHE A 217 -7.55 2.87 -14.63
C PHE A 217 -6.68 1.75 -14.08
N MET A 218 -7.31 0.72 -13.51
CA MET A 218 -6.64 -0.53 -13.13
C MET A 218 -6.87 -1.56 -14.22
N VAL A 219 -5.80 -2.12 -14.78
CA VAL A 219 -5.86 -3.00 -15.95
C VAL A 219 -5.43 -4.42 -15.59
N ASP A 220 -6.34 -5.38 -15.69
CA ASP A 220 -6.01 -6.80 -15.68
C ASP A 220 -5.57 -7.21 -17.09
N LEU A 221 -4.33 -7.69 -17.20
CA LEU A 221 -3.68 -8.00 -18.48
C LEU A 221 -4.13 -9.33 -19.08
N GLU A 222 -4.56 -10.26 -18.22
CA GLU A 222 -5.04 -11.57 -18.63
C GLU A 222 -6.46 -11.45 -19.18
N ASP A 223 -7.33 -10.77 -18.44
CA ASP A 223 -8.71 -10.51 -18.86
C ASP A 223 -8.79 -9.38 -19.91
N LYS A 224 -7.69 -8.65 -20.11
CA LYS A 224 -7.56 -7.50 -21.02
C LYS A 224 -8.68 -6.48 -20.80
N ALA A 225 -8.93 -6.19 -19.53
CA ALA A 225 -10.05 -5.37 -19.10
C ALA A 225 -9.63 -4.35 -18.04
N VAL A 226 -10.35 -3.23 -18.02
CA VAL A 226 -10.26 -2.29 -16.90
C VAL A 226 -11.18 -2.79 -15.79
N THR A 227 -10.62 -3.04 -14.61
CA THR A 227 -11.32 -3.66 -13.47
C THR A 227 -11.76 -2.65 -12.43
N ARG A 228 -11.10 -1.49 -12.38
CA ARG A 228 -11.47 -0.37 -11.51
C ARG A 228 -11.11 0.95 -12.18
N GLU A 229 -11.97 1.94 -11.99
CA GLU A 229 -11.73 3.32 -12.39
C GLU A 229 -12.16 4.29 -11.29
N PHE A 230 -11.42 5.38 -11.11
CA PHE A 230 -11.78 6.46 -10.20
C PHE A 230 -11.03 7.73 -10.57
N ASP A 231 -11.47 8.87 -10.03
CA ASP A 231 -10.77 10.14 -10.16
C ASP A 231 -9.92 10.37 -8.91
N THR A 232 -8.73 10.95 -9.08
CA THR A 232 -7.82 11.30 -7.99
C THR A 232 -7.23 12.67 -8.24
N ASP A 233 -6.87 13.35 -7.16
CA ASP A 233 -6.04 14.54 -7.22
C ASP A 233 -4.57 14.15 -7.43
N VAL A 234 -3.84 15.01 -8.12
CA VAL A 234 -2.41 14.90 -8.39
C VAL A 234 -1.74 16.12 -7.79
N GLN A 235 -0.80 15.89 -6.90
CA GLN A 235 0.10 16.92 -6.40
C GLN A 235 1.52 16.57 -6.85
N LEU A 236 2.19 17.52 -7.51
CA LEU A 236 3.63 17.40 -7.69
C LEU A 236 4.28 17.75 -6.34
N ALA A 237 5.09 16.83 -5.83
CA ALA A 237 6.01 17.07 -4.72
C ALA A 237 7.22 17.90 -5.19
#